data_AF-A0A2P4XJM9-F1
#
_entry.id   AF-A0A2P4XJM9-F1
#
_cell.length_a   1.000
_cell.length_b   1.000
_cell.length_c   1.000
_cell.angle_alpha   90.00
_cell.angle_beta   90.00
_cell.angle_gamma   90.00
#
_symmetry.space_group_name_H-M   'P 1'
#
loop_
_entity.id
_entity.type
_entity.pdbx_description
1 polymer ?
#
loop_
_entity_poly.entity_id
_entity_poly.type
_entity_poly.pdbx_seq_one_letter_code
_entity_poly.pdbx_strand_id
1 'polypeptide(L)'
;MHFVEFVRNQHDVKTDVLLPLVVIKFVEKRDIVALYHAIFSLVDVIITQEDDLILSAASSADSWQTRLGMLQDDIRRLNHLLFNVLALEEEAFKPAIEMAFSEKAFQRPKRVMVPWIVERSRIWGGSKVAKAYKDDLSFTARFLYDHVWHPYFETNIASAMKHLDNGMEGMAGKDSDESWFGCTVM
;
A
#
# COMPACT_ATOMS: atom_id res chain seq x y z
N MET A 1 -15.22 -18.73 3.55
CA MET A 1 -14.77 -17.81 2.49
C MET A 1 -13.81 -16.70 2.96
N HIS A 2 -13.96 -16.15 4.18
CA HIS A 2 -13.14 -15.02 4.65
C HIS A 2 -11.61 -15.20 4.61
N PHE A 3 -11.10 -16.42 4.87
CA PHE A 3 -9.66 -16.67 4.79
C PHE A 3 -9.11 -16.53 3.37
N VAL A 4 -9.84 -17.05 2.37
CA VAL A 4 -9.44 -16.98 0.96
C VAL A 4 -9.47 -15.54 0.45
N GLU A 5 -10.52 -14.81 0.81
CA GLU A 5 -10.64 -13.37 0.53
C GLU A 5 -9.53 -12.57 1.20
N PHE A 6 -9.18 -12.90 2.44
CA PHE A 6 -8.06 -12.27 3.14
C PHE A 6 -6.73 -12.53 2.43
N VAL A 7 -6.44 -13.77 2.04
CA VAL A 7 -5.19 -14.11 1.31
C VAL A 7 -5.14 -13.43 -0.05
N ARG A 8 -6.27 -13.33 -0.78
CA ARG A 8 -6.36 -12.57 -2.03
C ARG A 8 -6.11 -11.09 -1.83
N ASN A 9 -6.77 -10.46 -0.85
CA ASN A 9 -6.55 -9.05 -0.54
C ASN A 9 -5.10 -8.77 -0.14
N GLN A 10 -4.46 -9.67 0.61
CA GLN A 10 -3.03 -9.55 0.94
C GLN A 10 -2.14 -9.66 -0.30
N HIS A 11 -2.42 -10.61 -1.20
CA HIS A 11 -1.74 -10.73 -2.47
C HIS A 11 -1.87 -9.44 -3.29
N ASP A 12 -3.10 -8.95 -3.50
CA ASP A 12 -3.39 -7.81 -4.38
C ASP A 12 -2.77 -6.51 -3.85
N VAL A 13 -2.86 -6.25 -2.53
CA VAL A 13 -2.17 -5.10 -1.92
C VAL A 13 -0.66 -5.20 -2.14
N LYS A 14 -0.07 -6.39 -2.02
CA LYS A 14 1.36 -6.56 -2.19
C LYS A 14 1.79 -6.48 -3.66
N THR A 15 1.01 -7.00 -4.60
CA THR A 15 1.35 -6.98 -6.03
C THR A 15 1.07 -5.67 -6.72
N ASP A 16 -0.03 -5.02 -6.36
CA ASP A 16 -0.55 -3.87 -7.11
C ASP A 16 -0.18 -2.55 -6.44
N VAL A 17 0.08 -2.56 -5.13
CA VAL A 17 0.45 -1.37 -4.36
C VAL A 17 1.91 -1.41 -3.93
N LEU A 18 2.36 -2.47 -3.25
CA LEU A 18 3.70 -2.49 -2.66
C LEU A 18 4.80 -2.75 -3.71
N LEU A 19 4.64 -3.78 -4.54
CA LEU A 19 5.63 -4.20 -5.55
C LEU A 19 6.03 -3.09 -6.55
N PRO A 20 5.13 -2.21 -7.02
CA PRO A 20 5.51 -1.08 -7.88
C PRO A 20 6.37 -0.03 -7.17
N LEU A 21 6.30 0.05 -5.84
CA LEU A 21 6.97 1.06 -5.02
C LEU A 21 8.38 0.62 -4.57
N VAL A 22 8.67 -0.69 -4.63
CA VAL A 22 9.94 -1.27 -4.15
C VAL A 22 10.67 -2.00 -5.27
N VAL A 23 12.00 -1.98 -5.25
CA VAL A 23 12.83 -2.71 -6.22
C VAL A 23 13.22 -4.04 -5.62
N ILE A 24 12.64 -5.13 -6.12
CA ILE A 24 13.00 -6.51 -5.76
C ILE A 24 13.59 -7.26 -6.95
N LYS A 25 14.36 -8.34 -6.70
CA LYS A 25 14.93 -9.13 -7.81
C LYS A 25 13.83 -9.85 -8.56
N PHE A 26 14.01 -9.98 -9.88
CA PHE A 26 13.05 -10.68 -10.74
C PHE A 26 12.77 -12.13 -10.28
N VAL A 27 13.81 -12.84 -9.81
CA VAL A 27 13.69 -14.23 -9.34
C VAL A 27 12.81 -14.30 -8.09
N GLU A 28 13.04 -13.44 -7.10
CA GLU A 28 12.23 -13.34 -5.87
C GLU A 28 10.76 -13.02 -6.20
N LYS A 29 10.53 -12.07 -7.11
CA LYS A 29 9.18 -11.73 -7.58
C LYS A 29 8.46 -12.94 -8.19
N ARG A 30 9.15 -13.65 -9.08
CA ARG A 30 8.60 -14.83 -9.76
C ARG A 30 8.26 -15.93 -8.76
N ASP A 31 9.13 -16.17 -7.79
CA ASP A 31 8.98 -17.26 -6.82
C ASP A 31 7.83 -16.97 -5.84
N ILE A 32 7.66 -15.71 -5.40
CA ILE A 32 6.50 -15.27 -4.60
C ILE A 32 5.19 -15.48 -5.38
N VAL A 33 5.13 -15.06 -6.65
CA VAL A 33 3.92 -15.23 -7.49
C VAL A 33 3.61 -16.72 -7.71
N ALA A 34 4.62 -17.55 -7.96
CA ALA A 34 4.44 -19.00 -8.12
C ALA A 34 3.88 -19.66 -6.85
N LEU A 35 4.32 -19.22 -5.66
CA LEU A 35 3.79 -19.71 -4.40
C LEU A 35 2.34 -19.28 -4.17
N TYR A 36 1.97 -18.05 -4.50
CA TYR A 36 0.58 -17.61 -4.42
C TYR A 36 -0.33 -18.40 -5.36
N HIS A 37 0.09 -18.69 -6.58
CA HIS A 37 -0.65 -19.59 -7.48
C HIS A 37 -0.83 -20.98 -6.87
N ALA A 38 0.24 -21.56 -6.29
CA ALA A 38 0.16 -22.86 -5.64
C ALA A 38 -0.79 -22.86 -4.43
N ILE A 39 -0.80 -21.77 -3.63
CA ILE A 39 -1.72 -21.57 -2.50
C ILE A 39 -3.16 -21.55 -3.00
N PHE A 40 -3.47 -20.76 -4.03
CA PHE A 40 -4.84 -20.66 -4.55
C PHE A 40 -5.32 -21.99 -5.15
N SER A 41 -4.49 -22.67 -5.93
CA SER A 41 -4.84 -24.00 -6.47
C SER A 41 -5.10 -25.03 -5.36
N LEU A 42 -4.30 -25.01 -4.27
CA LEU A 42 -4.51 -25.94 -3.15
C LEU A 42 -5.77 -25.60 -2.33
N VAL A 43 -6.07 -24.31 -2.17
CA VAL A 43 -7.31 -23.85 -1.54
C VAL A 43 -8.53 -24.32 -2.33
N ASP A 44 -8.50 -24.22 -3.66
CA ASP A 44 -9.60 -24.71 -4.50
C ASP A 44 -9.80 -26.23 -4.32
N VAL A 45 -8.72 -27.00 -4.27
CA VAL A 45 -8.77 -28.44 -3.96
C VAL A 45 -9.41 -28.69 -2.60
N ILE A 46 -8.98 -28.00 -1.54
CA ILE A 46 -9.53 -28.15 -0.18
C ILE A 46 -11.03 -27.83 -0.15
N ILE A 47 -11.47 -26.77 -0.82
CA ILE A 47 -12.88 -26.40 -0.90
C ILE A 47 -13.68 -27.50 -1.60
N THR A 48 -13.20 -28.01 -2.73
CA THR A 48 -13.89 -29.10 -3.45
C THR A 48 -13.95 -30.41 -2.68
N GLN A 49 -13.00 -30.65 -1.77
CA GLN A 49 -12.99 -31.84 -0.92
C GLN A 49 -14.06 -31.80 0.18
N GLU A 50 -14.63 -30.64 0.52
CA GLU A 50 -15.63 -30.50 1.59
C GLU A 50 -16.91 -31.28 1.26
N ASP A 51 -17.44 -31.13 0.05
CA ASP A 51 -18.63 -31.86 -0.42
C ASP A 51 -18.37 -33.37 -0.50
N ASP A 52 -17.18 -33.74 -0.97
CA ASP A 52 -16.71 -35.11 -1.09
C ASP A 52 -16.56 -35.82 0.26
N LEU A 53 -16.16 -35.08 1.31
CA LEU A 53 -16.05 -35.59 2.67
C LEU A 53 -17.44 -35.95 3.23
N ILE A 54 -18.43 -35.10 3.00
CA ILE A 54 -19.82 -35.32 3.43
C ILE A 54 -20.40 -36.56 2.75
N LEU A 55 -20.19 -36.71 1.44
CA LEU A 55 -20.64 -37.88 0.68
C LEU A 55 -19.96 -39.19 1.13
N SER A 56 -18.68 -39.13 1.49
CA SER A 56 -17.94 -40.31 1.98
C SER A 56 -18.38 -40.79 3.36
N ALA A 57 -18.81 -39.88 4.23
CA ALA A 57 -19.37 -40.20 5.55
C ALA A 57 -20.65 -41.03 5.45
N ALA A 58 -21.45 -40.81 4.41
CA ALA A 58 -22.66 -41.58 4.14
C ALA A 58 -22.37 -42.98 3.55
N SER A 59 -21.16 -43.21 3.04
CA SER A 59 -20.80 -44.44 2.32
C SER A 59 -20.16 -45.49 3.23
N SER A 60 -19.06 -45.13 3.92
CA SER A 60 -18.40 -46.03 4.87
C SER A 60 -17.44 -45.27 5.80
N ALA A 61 -17.16 -45.84 6.97
CA ALA A 61 -16.20 -45.27 7.93
C ALA A 61 -14.78 -45.21 7.35
N ASP A 62 -14.34 -46.25 6.65
CA ASP A 62 -12.99 -46.31 6.06
C ASP A 62 -12.82 -45.28 4.93
N SER A 63 -13.84 -45.11 4.07
CA SER A 63 -13.81 -44.07 3.03
C SER A 63 -13.78 -42.67 3.62
N TRP A 64 -14.53 -42.43 4.68
CA TRP A 64 -14.53 -41.15 5.38
C TRP A 64 -13.19 -40.86 6.04
N GLN A 65 -12.60 -41.84 6.73
CA GLN A 65 -11.31 -41.69 7.40
C GLN A 65 -10.16 -41.46 6.41
N THR A 66 -10.21 -42.12 5.25
CA THR A 66 -9.25 -41.89 4.16
C THR A 66 -9.33 -40.46 3.63
N ARG A 67 -10.55 -39.95 3.34
CA ARG A 67 -10.73 -38.57 2.87
C ARG A 67 -10.36 -37.53 3.92
N LEU A 68 -10.64 -37.80 5.19
CA LEU A 68 -10.23 -36.94 6.29
C LEU A 68 -8.70 -36.85 6.39
N GLY A 69 -7.99 -37.96 6.18
CA GLY A 69 -6.53 -37.98 6.11
C GLY A 69 -5.98 -37.11 4.99
N MET A 70 -6.55 -37.23 3.78
CA MET A 70 -6.17 -36.40 2.63
C MET A 70 -6.38 -34.91 2.90
N LEU A 71 -7.54 -34.54 3.46
CA LEU A 71 -7.85 -33.16 3.82
C LEU A 71 -6.86 -32.60 4.85
N GLN A 72 -6.49 -33.40 5.87
CA GLN A 72 -5.50 -32.99 6.86
C GLN A 72 -4.12 -32.74 6.23
N ASP A 73 -3.69 -33.59 5.30
CA ASP A 73 -2.41 -33.45 4.61
C ASP A 73 -2.40 -32.22 3.70
N ASP A 74 -3.49 -31.94 3.00
CA ASP A 74 -3.64 -30.73 2.18
C ASP A 74 -3.64 -29.46 3.03
N ILE A 75 -4.29 -29.45 4.21
CA ILE A 75 -4.22 -28.33 5.17
C ILE A 75 -2.79 -28.12 5.69
N ARG A 76 -2.07 -29.20 6.03
CA ARG A 76 -0.66 -29.11 6.46
C ARG A 76 0.21 -28.53 5.34
N ARG A 77 -0.02 -28.97 4.10
CA ARG A 77 0.68 -28.46 2.93
C ARG A 77 0.37 -26.99 2.67
N LEU A 78 -0.88 -26.57 2.84
CA LEU A 78 -1.30 -25.17 2.74
C LEU A 78 -0.55 -24.31 3.77
N ASN A 79 -0.50 -24.75 5.02
CA ASN A 79 0.27 -24.06 6.06
C ASN A 79 1.74 -23.93 5.67
N HIS A 80 2.36 -24.99 5.15
CA HIS A 80 3.75 -24.94 4.73
C HIS A 80 3.99 -23.94 3.58
N LEU A 81 3.10 -23.90 2.58
CA LEU A 81 3.18 -22.93 1.49
C LEU A 81 3.00 -21.49 1.99
N LEU A 82 2.07 -21.26 2.93
CA LEU A 82 1.85 -19.95 3.55
C LEU A 82 3.08 -19.49 4.35
N PHE A 83 3.71 -20.38 5.12
CA PHE A 83 4.95 -20.04 5.82
C PHE A 83 6.09 -19.71 4.86
N ASN A 84 6.24 -20.48 3.79
CA ASN A 84 7.30 -20.27 2.80
C ASN A 84 7.12 -18.94 2.06
N VAL A 85 5.88 -18.59 1.67
CA VAL A 85 5.64 -17.29 1.00
C VAL A 85 5.91 -16.14 1.97
N LEU A 86 5.48 -16.24 3.24
CA LEU A 86 5.75 -15.20 4.25
C LEU A 86 7.25 -15.02 4.50
N ALA A 87 8.01 -16.11 4.58
CA ALA A 87 9.46 -16.04 4.78
C ALA A 87 10.16 -15.37 3.58
N LEU A 88 9.81 -15.77 2.36
CA LEU A 88 10.36 -15.17 1.14
C LEU A 88 9.95 -13.69 0.99
N GLU A 89 8.73 -13.34 1.35
CA GLU A 89 8.27 -11.96 1.38
C GLU A 89 9.04 -11.13 2.41
N GLU A 90 9.28 -11.66 3.61
CA GLU A 90 10.04 -10.94 4.62
C GLU A 90 11.49 -10.72 4.16
N GLU A 91 12.14 -11.73 3.59
CA GLU A 91 13.50 -11.62 3.06
C GLU A 91 13.59 -10.65 1.87
N ALA A 92 12.59 -10.64 0.97
CA ALA A 92 12.61 -9.81 -0.22
C ALA A 92 12.13 -8.37 0.05
N PHE A 93 11.03 -8.20 0.79
CA PHE A 93 10.40 -6.90 1.00
C PHE A 93 11.08 -6.08 2.09
N LYS A 94 11.58 -6.68 3.16
CA LYS A 94 12.21 -5.90 4.25
C LYS A 94 13.37 -5.01 3.77
N PRO A 95 14.41 -5.53 3.08
CA PRO A 95 15.48 -4.68 2.57
C PRO A 95 15.00 -3.73 1.46
N ALA A 96 14.00 -4.13 0.66
CA ALA A 96 13.47 -3.32 -0.43
C ALA A 96 12.63 -2.13 0.09
N ILE A 97 11.87 -2.34 1.16
CA ILE A 97 11.13 -1.30 1.91
C ILE A 97 12.13 -0.40 2.62
N GLU A 98 13.08 -0.96 3.38
CA GLU A 98 14.11 -0.16 4.06
C GLU A 98 14.91 0.71 3.06
N MET A 99 15.16 0.20 1.85
CA MET A 99 15.78 0.96 0.77
C MET A 99 14.85 2.01 0.15
N ALA A 100 13.60 1.65 -0.18
CA ALA A 100 12.60 2.53 -0.78
C ALA A 100 12.09 3.64 0.17
N PHE A 101 12.20 3.41 1.48
CA PHE A 101 11.85 4.36 2.54
C PHE A 101 13.07 4.84 3.33
N SER A 102 14.28 4.63 2.81
CA SER A 102 15.49 5.28 3.33
C SER A 102 15.47 6.79 3.07
N GLU A 103 16.22 7.57 3.86
CA GLU A 103 16.37 9.03 3.71
C GLU A 103 16.80 9.46 2.29
N LYS A 104 17.53 8.59 1.57
CA LYS A 104 17.91 8.77 0.16
C LYS A 104 16.75 8.53 -0.82
N ALA A 105 15.85 7.59 -0.53
CA ALA A 105 14.67 7.31 -1.35
C ALA A 105 13.49 8.26 -1.04
N PHE A 106 13.48 8.89 0.13
CA PHE A 106 12.61 10.04 0.47
C PHE A 106 12.82 11.27 -0.44
N GLN A 107 13.80 11.27 -1.35
CA GLN A 107 13.86 12.23 -2.45
C GLN A 107 12.74 12.04 -3.52
N ARG A 108 12.05 10.89 -3.56
CA ARG A 108 10.94 10.62 -4.50
C ARG A 108 9.56 11.11 -4.02
N PRO A 109 9.14 10.93 -2.74
CA PRO A 109 7.94 11.58 -2.18
C PRO A 109 8.00 13.11 -2.25
N LYS A 110 9.21 13.70 -2.20
CA LYS A 110 9.39 15.15 -2.40
C LYS A 110 8.85 15.65 -3.75
N ARG A 111 8.75 14.78 -4.78
CA ARG A 111 8.18 15.13 -6.10
C ARG A 111 6.71 15.50 -6.08
N VAL A 112 5.98 15.01 -5.08
CA VAL A 112 4.52 15.17 -4.98
C VAL A 112 4.15 15.88 -3.69
N MET A 113 4.70 15.45 -2.56
CA MET A 113 4.37 16.03 -1.26
C MET A 113 4.88 17.46 -1.09
N VAL A 114 6.08 17.81 -1.60
CA VAL A 114 6.60 19.17 -1.42
C VAL A 114 5.80 20.18 -2.27
N PRO A 115 5.52 19.93 -3.57
CA PRO A 115 4.53 20.72 -4.32
C PRO A 115 3.17 20.80 -3.63
N TRP A 116 2.65 19.68 -3.10
CA TRP A 116 1.37 19.66 -2.42
C TRP A 116 1.33 20.51 -1.14
N ILE A 117 2.35 20.39 -0.26
CA ILE A 117 2.44 21.18 0.99
C ILE A 117 2.57 22.67 0.64
N VAL A 118 3.42 23.03 -0.32
CA VAL A 118 3.60 24.42 -0.74
C VAL A 118 2.29 24.97 -1.32
N GLU A 119 1.59 24.21 -2.15
CA GLU A 119 0.32 24.66 -2.74
C GLU A 119 -0.82 24.72 -1.70
N ARG A 120 -0.90 23.78 -0.76
CA ARG A 120 -1.85 23.86 0.36
C ARG A 120 -1.56 25.02 1.31
N SER A 121 -0.29 25.31 1.57
CA SER A 121 0.09 26.46 2.40
C SER A 121 -0.30 27.80 1.76
N ARG A 122 -0.42 27.86 0.42
CA ARG A 122 -0.96 29.00 -0.31
C ARG A 122 -2.43 29.25 0.04
N ILE A 123 -3.20 28.18 0.29
CA ILE A 123 -4.61 28.28 0.71
C ILE A 123 -4.70 28.83 2.15
N TRP A 124 -3.80 28.41 3.04
CA TRP A 124 -3.84 28.81 4.46
C TRP A 124 -3.25 30.18 4.76
N GLY A 125 -2.29 30.67 3.97
CA GLY A 125 -1.57 31.91 4.26
C GLY A 125 -1.18 32.74 3.03
N GLY A 126 -1.76 32.44 1.88
CA GLY A 126 -1.49 33.13 0.62
C GLY A 126 -0.08 32.89 0.08
N SER A 127 0.28 33.65 -0.96
CA SER A 127 1.56 33.52 -1.67
C SER A 127 2.79 33.76 -0.79
N LYS A 128 2.66 34.58 0.27
CA LYS A 128 3.76 34.87 1.20
C LYS A 128 4.17 33.63 2.01
N VAL A 129 3.21 32.87 2.53
CA VAL A 129 3.48 31.66 3.33
C VAL A 129 3.98 30.54 2.43
N ALA A 130 3.40 30.36 1.25
CA ALA A 130 3.91 29.41 0.26
C ALA A 130 5.37 29.68 -0.14
N LYS A 131 5.73 30.96 -0.29
CA LYS A 131 7.11 31.37 -0.57
C LYS A 131 8.04 31.07 0.60
N ALA A 132 7.62 31.29 1.85
CA ALA A 132 8.42 30.95 3.02
C ALA A 132 8.72 29.44 3.08
N TYR A 133 7.71 28.58 2.91
CA TYR A 133 7.92 27.13 2.86
C TYR A 133 8.84 26.68 1.72
N LYS A 134 8.76 27.33 0.55
CA LYS A 134 9.68 27.10 -0.56
C LYS A 134 11.11 27.58 -0.23
N ASP A 135 11.22 28.71 0.47
CA ASP A 135 12.49 29.31 0.86
C ASP A 135 13.18 28.58 2.03
N ASP A 136 12.44 27.78 2.79
CA ASP A 136 12.98 26.85 3.79
C ASP A 136 13.56 25.56 3.17
N LEU A 137 13.27 25.28 1.89
CA LEU A 137 13.89 24.18 1.18
C LEU A 137 15.37 24.47 0.92
N SER A 138 16.21 23.44 1.04
CA SER A 138 17.61 23.51 0.62
C SER A 138 17.71 23.88 -0.87
N PHE A 139 18.84 24.50 -1.26
CA PHE A 139 19.07 24.96 -2.64
C PHE A 139 18.73 23.89 -3.70
N THR A 140 19.23 22.66 -3.50
CA THR A 140 18.98 21.53 -4.40
C THR A 140 17.49 21.15 -4.47
N ALA A 141 16.78 21.20 -3.34
CA ALA A 141 15.36 20.91 -3.30
C ALA A 141 14.52 22.01 -3.96
N ARG A 142 14.94 23.28 -3.85
CA ARG A 142 14.29 24.40 -4.54
C ARG A 142 14.47 24.33 -6.06
N PHE A 143 15.69 23.99 -6.51
CA PHE A 143 15.97 23.75 -7.92
C PHE A 143 15.08 22.63 -8.50
N LEU A 144 15.02 21.49 -7.81
CA LEU A 144 14.18 20.36 -8.21
C LEU A 144 12.68 20.67 -8.11
N TYR A 145 12.26 21.46 -7.13
CA TYR A 145 10.89 21.95 -7.01
C TYR A 145 10.48 22.70 -8.27
N ASP A 146 11.27 23.69 -8.68
CA ASP A 146 10.94 24.55 -9.83
C ASP A 146 11.01 23.84 -11.17
N HIS A 147 11.96 22.92 -11.36
CA HIS A 147 12.27 22.36 -12.67
C HIS A 147 11.72 20.95 -12.89
N VAL A 148 11.34 20.23 -11.84
CA VAL A 148 10.98 18.81 -11.93
C VAL A 148 9.70 18.48 -11.18
N TRP A 149 9.59 18.90 -9.91
CA TRP A 149 8.50 18.44 -9.04
C TRP A 149 7.20 19.20 -9.27
N HIS A 150 7.25 20.53 -9.32
CA HIS A 150 6.07 21.35 -9.55
C HIS A 150 5.44 21.12 -10.95
N PRO A 151 6.20 21.09 -12.06
CA PRO A 151 5.62 20.81 -13.38
C PRO A 151 4.97 19.42 -13.47
N TYR A 152 5.61 18.42 -12.85
CA TYR A 152 5.06 17.06 -12.80
C TYR A 152 3.77 17.01 -11.97
N PHE A 153 3.76 17.67 -10.81
CA PHE A 153 2.60 17.76 -9.92
C PHE A 153 1.42 18.45 -10.62
N GLU A 154 1.64 19.59 -11.28
CA GLU A 154 0.59 20.28 -12.04
C GLU A 154 0.02 19.43 -13.17
N THR A 155 0.88 18.75 -13.93
CA THR A 155 0.47 17.99 -15.12
C THR A 155 -0.30 16.72 -14.77
N ASN A 156 0.15 15.98 -13.74
CA ASN A 156 -0.31 14.60 -13.50
C ASN A 156 -1.19 14.46 -12.25
N ILE A 157 -1.14 15.41 -11.32
CA ILE A 157 -1.71 15.24 -9.98
C ILE A 157 -2.72 16.35 -9.67
N ALA A 158 -2.41 17.61 -9.95
CA ALA A 158 -3.29 18.73 -9.60
C ALA A 158 -4.70 18.63 -10.22
N SER A 159 -4.84 18.07 -11.42
CA SER A 159 -6.14 17.82 -12.06
C SER A 159 -6.99 16.80 -11.30
N ALA A 160 -6.39 15.69 -10.85
CA ALA A 160 -7.06 14.68 -10.02
C ALA A 160 -7.43 15.23 -8.64
N MET A 161 -6.61 16.14 -8.10
CA MET A 161 -6.85 16.76 -6.79
C MET A 161 -7.94 17.82 -6.78
N LYS A 162 -8.18 18.53 -7.88
CA LYS A 162 -9.33 19.46 -7.99
C LYS A 162 -10.67 18.76 -7.71
N HIS A 163 -10.79 17.47 -8.04
CA HIS A 163 -11.99 16.69 -7.76
C HIS A 163 -12.17 16.34 -6.27
N LEU A 164 -11.11 16.45 -5.45
CA LEU A 164 -11.16 16.25 -4.00
C LEU A 164 -11.48 17.53 -3.22
N ASP A 165 -11.25 18.72 -3.81
CA ASP A 165 -11.47 20.02 -3.14
C ASP A 165 -12.95 20.43 -3.06
N ASN A 166 -13.85 19.82 -3.85
CA ASN A 166 -15.29 20.10 -3.82
C ASN A 166 -15.98 19.71 -2.48
N GLY A 167 -15.27 19.06 -1.56
CA GLY A 167 -15.76 18.76 -0.21
C GLY A 167 -15.52 19.88 0.83
N MET A 168 -14.77 20.93 0.50
CA MET A 168 -14.31 21.93 1.48
C MET A 168 -14.68 23.39 1.15
N GLU A 169 -15.42 23.63 0.06
CA GLU A 169 -15.93 24.98 -0.28
C GLU A 169 -17.14 25.41 0.58
N GLY A 170 -17.69 24.53 1.42
CA GLY A 170 -18.86 24.82 2.24
C GLY A 170 -18.62 25.51 3.59
N MET A 171 -17.38 25.72 4.03
CA MET A 171 -17.12 26.08 5.43
C MET A 171 -16.19 27.28 5.69
N ALA A 172 -15.60 27.89 4.68
CA ALA A 172 -14.73 29.06 4.84
C ALA A 172 -15.30 30.33 4.19
N GLY A 173 -16.63 30.48 4.26
CA GLY A 173 -17.34 31.67 3.80
C GLY A 173 -18.15 32.30 4.92
N LYS A 174 -17.47 32.92 5.89
CA LYS A 174 -17.99 34.11 6.61
C LYS A 174 -16.89 34.77 7.43
N ASP A 175 -16.70 36.04 7.13
CA ASP A 175 -15.82 36.99 7.77
C ASP A 175 -16.00 37.05 9.29
N SER A 176 -14.89 37.17 10.02
CA SER A 176 -14.63 38.36 10.85
C SER A 176 -13.24 38.25 11.48
N ASP A 177 -12.42 39.26 11.21
CA ASP A 177 -11.26 39.66 12.01
C ASP A 177 -11.53 39.50 13.51
N GLU A 178 -10.62 38.84 14.24
CA GLU A 178 -10.15 39.27 15.57
C GLU A 178 -9.03 38.36 16.12
N SER A 179 -7.81 38.92 16.16
CA SER A 179 -6.86 38.85 17.28
C SER A 179 -6.80 37.57 18.14
N TRP A 180 -5.83 36.67 17.89
CA TRP A 180 -5.53 35.59 18.85
C TRP A 180 -4.08 35.14 19.07
N PHE A 181 -3.08 35.93 18.70
CA PHE A 181 -1.71 35.71 19.19
C PHE A 181 -1.30 36.75 20.23
N GLY A 182 -1.80 36.55 21.45
CA GLY A 182 -1.22 37.11 22.66
C GLY A 182 -0.35 36.07 23.35
N CYS A 183 0.97 36.16 23.16
CA CYS A 183 1.94 35.67 24.14
C CYS A 183 3.24 36.45 23.97
N THR A 184 3.36 37.55 24.71
CA THR A 184 4.59 38.32 24.86
C THR A 184 5.45 37.61 25.91
N VAL A 185 6.70 37.33 25.56
CA VAL A 185 7.71 36.86 26.52
C VAL A 185 8.15 38.03 27.39
N MET A 186 7.94 37.91 28.70
CA MET A 186 8.87 38.41 29.73
C MET A 186 8.86 37.42 30.90
#